data_AF-A0A8J4STJ8-F1
#
_entry.id   AF-A0A8J4STJ8-F1
#
_cell.length_a   1.000
_cell.length_b   1.000
_cell.length_c   1.000
_cell.angle_alpha   90.00
_cell.angle_beta   90.00
_cell.angle_gamma   90.00
#
_symmetry.space_group_name_H-M   'P 1'
#
loop_
_entity.id
_entity.type
_entity.pdbx_description
1 polymer ?
#
loop_
_entity_poly.entity_id
_entity_poly.type
_entity_poly.pdbx_seq_one_letter_code
_entity_poly.pdbx_strand_id
1 'polypeptide(L)'
;MRPETMNPPLGFPKWFDMDSFVICVQFLSWLLIFLMTFEEARIFTFVLCFLSPITVLLLVAVVVTFGLDYANSTGQLRNFLTRFYTGFSTRIPVEQYARDQFQIQPLFWGFLVTFVHLSQSSNLWNGVFPILGRWAGGVSTKRHTGWIPLVIGWALLAPLPTLLMVFAVSSSYDTTYLRCHLGVDWMTPFVIVPHVLSKFSSHRCLAVAYFSALALSLLLTQSLLILTTVGNILDVFVSSSTSQQSVRMKHRISVLVLIPLFCLLGLPLLQRTGFYWIRLVDAYLDRLLVITATLQAVGYIVVYARSQMFHNRRQIRMLLLGTVYGILSVVGFVSPKFVTGACLED
;
A
#
# COMPACT_ATOMS: atom_id res chain seq x y z
N MET A 1 -15.53 34.49 -29.62
CA MET A 1 -16.60 34.80 -28.64
C MET A 1 -16.18 34.22 -27.30
N ARG A 2 -15.95 35.06 -26.29
CA ARG A 2 -15.72 34.61 -24.89
C ARG A 2 -17.07 34.16 -24.32
N PRO A 3 -17.18 32.98 -23.68
CA PRO A 3 -18.27 32.75 -22.76
C PRO A 3 -17.88 33.38 -21.41
N GLU A 4 -18.37 34.59 -21.20
CA GLU A 4 -18.45 35.21 -19.88
C GLU A 4 -19.56 34.53 -19.06
N THR A 5 -19.24 34.28 -17.79
CA THR A 5 -20.18 34.29 -16.65
C THR A 5 -21.42 33.39 -16.71
N MET A 6 -21.24 32.11 -16.39
CA MET A 6 -22.22 31.45 -15.51
C MET A 6 -21.65 31.48 -14.08
N ASN A 7 -22.20 32.37 -13.26
CA ASN A 7 -21.99 32.30 -11.81
C ASN A 7 -22.67 31.02 -11.30
N PRO A 8 -22.00 30.18 -10.50
CA PRO A 8 -22.64 29.02 -9.90
C PRO A 8 -23.79 29.49 -8.99
N PRO A 9 -24.97 28.83 -9.00
CA PRO A 9 -26.21 29.37 -8.43
C PRO A 9 -26.25 29.51 -6.90
N LEU A 10 -25.13 29.34 -6.17
CA LEU A 10 -25.11 29.27 -4.70
C LEU A 10 -23.94 30.00 -4.02
N GLY A 11 -23.22 30.89 -4.71
CA GLY A 11 -22.10 31.63 -4.07
C GLY A 11 -20.92 30.74 -3.65
N PHE A 12 -20.93 29.46 -4.03
CA PHE A 12 -19.79 28.58 -3.84
C PHE A 12 -18.66 29.00 -4.76
N PRO A 13 -17.43 29.10 -4.25
CA PRO A 13 -16.28 29.46 -5.07
C PRO A 13 -16.06 28.45 -6.21
N LYS A 14 -15.54 28.90 -7.37
CA LYS A 14 -15.29 28.05 -8.57
C LYS A 14 -14.38 26.82 -8.33
N TRP A 15 -13.73 26.71 -7.18
CA TRP A 15 -12.92 25.55 -6.78
C TRP A 15 -13.73 24.42 -6.12
N PHE A 16 -15.01 24.68 -5.78
CA PHE A 16 -15.99 23.67 -5.34
C PHE A 16 -16.69 22.95 -6.50
N ASP A 17 -16.40 23.33 -7.74
CA ASP A 17 -16.98 22.71 -8.94
C ASP A 17 -16.50 21.25 -9.03
N MET A 18 -17.44 20.31 -8.97
CA MET A 18 -17.16 18.88 -9.04
C MET A 18 -17.58 18.34 -10.40
N ASP A 19 -16.68 17.60 -11.05
CA ASP A 19 -17.01 16.93 -12.29
C ASP A 19 -17.98 15.76 -12.00
N SER A 20 -19.18 15.80 -12.57
CA SER A 20 -20.24 14.82 -12.32
C SER A 20 -19.81 13.37 -12.55
N PHE A 21 -18.84 13.14 -13.45
CA PHE A 21 -18.28 11.82 -13.71
C PHE A 21 -17.51 11.25 -12.52
N VAL A 22 -16.74 12.08 -11.82
CA VAL A 22 -15.92 11.68 -10.66
C VAL A 22 -16.82 11.25 -9.50
N ILE A 23 -17.95 11.94 -9.31
CA ILE A 23 -18.96 11.60 -8.32
C ILE A 23 -19.56 10.21 -8.61
N CYS A 24 -19.92 9.94 -9.87
CA CYS A 24 -20.44 8.64 -10.27
C CYS A 24 -19.44 7.51 -10.00
N VAL A 25 -18.16 7.72 -10.31
CA VAL A 25 -17.09 6.74 -10.04
C VAL A 25 -16.96 6.50 -8.54
N GLN A 26 -16.96 7.56 -7.72
CA GLN A 26 -16.89 7.43 -6.26
C GLN A 26 -18.05 6.59 -5.70
N PHE A 27 -19.30 6.90 -6.10
CA PHE A 27 -20.47 6.13 -5.63
C PHE A 27 -20.41 4.67 -6.10
N LEU A 28 -19.98 4.41 -7.34
CA LEU A 28 -19.81 3.07 -7.86
C LEU A 28 -18.75 2.29 -7.06
N SER A 29 -17.62 2.91 -6.74
CA SER A 29 -16.58 2.30 -5.91
C SER A 29 -17.10 1.93 -4.53
N TRP A 30 -17.81 2.84 -3.85
CA TRP A 30 -18.41 2.55 -2.54
C TRP A 30 -19.51 1.50 -2.59
N LEU A 31 -20.29 1.45 -3.67
CA LEU A 31 -21.28 0.39 -3.90
C LEU A 31 -20.60 -0.98 -4.03
N LEU A 32 -19.51 -1.08 -4.79
CA LEU A 32 -18.75 -2.33 -4.92
C LEU A 32 -18.16 -2.78 -3.58
N ILE A 33 -17.59 -1.84 -2.81
CA ILE A 33 -17.09 -2.09 -1.45
C ILE A 33 -18.22 -2.59 -0.54
N PHE A 34 -19.40 -1.95 -0.60
CA PHE A 34 -20.57 -2.38 0.17
C PHE A 34 -20.95 -3.83 -0.16
N LEU A 35 -21.06 -4.17 -1.44
CA LEU A 35 -21.38 -5.54 -1.87
C LEU A 35 -20.36 -6.57 -1.40
N MET A 36 -19.07 -6.22 -1.40
CA MET A 36 -18.00 -7.11 -0.92
C MET A 36 -17.99 -7.31 0.60
N THR A 37 -18.45 -6.32 1.37
CA THR A 37 -18.32 -6.31 2.84
C THR A 37 -19.62 -6.63 3.60
N PHE A 38 -20.76 -6.72 2.90
CA PHE A 38 -22.08 -6.87 3.50
C PHE A 38 -22.29 -8.18 4.28
N GLU A 39 -21.87 -9.33 3.73
CA GLU A 39 -22.02 -10.67 4.36
C GLU A 39 -20.74 -11.15 5.06
N GLU A 40 -20.12 -10.25 5.85
CA GLU A 40 -18.89 -10.52 6.61
C GLU A 40 -17.75 -11.06 5.71
N ALA A 41 -17.08 -12.13 6.13
CA ALA A 41 -15.89 -12.66 5.46
C ALA A 41 -16.22 -13.55 4.24
N ARG A 42 -17.46 -14.04 4.09
CA ARG A 42 -17.78 -15.11 3.13
C ARG A 42 -17.70 -14.63 1.68
N ILE A 43 -18.41 -13.56 1.37
CA ILE A 43 -18.40 -12.96 0.03
C ILE A 43 -16.99 -12.43 -0.28
N PHE A 44 -16.39 -11.71 0.67
CA PHE A 44 -15.06 -11.16 0.47
C PHE A 44 -14.01 -12.24 0.17
N THR A 45 -14.01 -13.35 0.91
CA THR A 45 -13.06 -14.45 0.67
C THR A 45 -13.28 -15.09 -0.70
N PHE A 46 -14.54 -15.31 -1.09
CA PHE A 46 -14.87 -15.83 -2.42
C PHE A 46 -14.36 -14.89 -3.52
N VAL A 47 -14.64 -13.59 -3.41
CA VAL A 47 -14.19 -12.56 -4.35
C VAL A 47 -12.66 -12.49 -4.39
N LEU A 48 -11.99 -12.56 -3.24
CA LEU A 48 -10.54 -12.56 -3.12
C LEU A 48 -9.92 -13.72 -3.90
N CYS A 49 -10.51 -14.93 -3.84
CA CYS A 49 -10.01 -16.10 -4.57
C CYS A 49 -9.98 -15.92 -6.09
N PHE A 50 -10.86 -15.08 -6.66
CA PHE A 50 -10.91 -14.82 -8.11
C PHE A 50 -10.18 -13.53 -8.49
N LEU A 51 -10.46 -12.42 -7.81
CA LEU A 51 -9.91 -11.12 -8.17
C LEU A 51 -8.42 -10.99 -7.82
N SER A 52 -7.95 -11.63 -6.74
CA SER A 52 -6.53 -11.59 -6.36
C SER A 52 -5.61 -12.17 -7.44
N PRO A 53 -5.81 -13.42 -7.93
CA PRO A 53 -4.94 -13.95 -8.98
C PRO A 53 -5.05 -13.16 -10.29
N ILE A 54 -6.24 -12.66 -10.66
CA ILE A 54 -6.40 -11.78 -11.83
C ILE A 54 -5.56 -10.51 -11.66
N THR A 55 -5.61 -9.88 -10.49
CA THR A 55 -4.84 -8.66 -10.19
C THR A 55 -3.34 -8.92 -10.29
N VAL A 56 -2.87 -10.04 -9.72
CA VAL A 56 -1.46 -10.44 -9.79
C VAL A 56 -1.04 -10.71 -11.23
N LEU A 57 -1.84 -11.43 -12.02
CA LEU A 57 -1.53 -11.71 -13.42
C LEU A 57 -1.45 -10.43 -14.26
N LEU A 58 -2.40 -9.49 -14.07
CA LEU A 58 -2.36 -8.19 -14.75
C LEU A 58 -1.12 -7.39 -14.36
N LEU A 59 -0.78 -7.35 -13.08
CA LEU A 59 0.41 -6.63 -12.61
C LEU A 59 1.70 -7.25 -13.14
N VAL A 60 1.83 -8.58 -13.10
CA VAL A 60 2.99 -9.30 -13.63
C VAL A 60 3.10 -9.07 -15.15
N ALA A 61 2.00 -9.16 -15.89
CA ALA A 61 2.00 -8.89 -17.33
C ALA A 61 2.51 -7.48 -17.64
N VAL A 62 2.00 -6.46 -16.93
CA VAL A 62 2.45 -5.07 -17.10
C VAL A 62 3.93 -4.92 -16.79
N VAL A 63 4.39 -5.47 -15.67
CA VAL A 63 5.80 -5.42 -15.25
C VAL A 63 6.72 -6.07 -16.29
N VAL A 64 6.33 -7.25 -16.78
CA VAL A 64 7.10 -7.99 -17.79
C VAL A 64 7.15 -7.22 -19.11
N THR A 65 6.03 -6.70 -19.60
CA THR A 65 6.00 -5.89 -20.83
C THR A 65 6.86 -4.64 -20.69
N PHE A 66 6.80 -3.94 -19.56
CA PHE A 66 7.69 -2.80 -19.30
C PHE A 66 9.16 -3.20 -19.26
N GLY A 67 9.47 -4.34 -18.64
CA GLY A 67 10.81 -4.91 -18.57
C GLY A 67 11.40 -5.22 -19.94
N LEU A 68 10.60 -5.83 -20.83
CA LEU A 68 11.03 -6.27 -22.14
C LEU A 68 11.10 -5.11 -23.16
N ASP A 69 10.07 -4.27 -23.19
CA ASP A 69 9.90 -3.30 -24.28
C ASP A 69 10.49 -1.92 -23.95
N TYR A 70 10.51 -1.52 -22.67
CA TYR A 70 10.79 -0.12 -22.29
C TYR A 70 11.99 0.05 -21.37
N ALA A 71 12.31 -0.93 -20.51
CA ALA A 71 13.23 -0.72 -19.39
C ALA A 71 14.63 -0.25 -19.81
N ASN A 72 15.17 -0.74 -20.93
CA ASN A 72 16.48 -0.37 -21.45
C ASN A 72 16.43 0.56 -22.68
N SER A 73 15.29 1.17 -22.99
CA SER A 73 15.11 2.08 -24.14
C SER A 73 16.10 3.25 -24.17
N THR A 74 16.62 3.65 -23.00
CA THR A 74 17.58 4.76 -22.82
C THR A 74 19.01 4.28 -22.56
N GLY A 75 19.26 2.97 -22.43
CA GLY A 75 20.56 2.42 -22.02
C GLY A 75 20.95 2.70 -20.56
N GLN A 76 20.09 3.38 -19.78
CA GLN A 76 20.42 3.83 -18.41
C GLN A 76 19.99 2.84 -17.32
N LEU A 77 19.31 1.75 -17.68
CA LEU A 77 18.75 0.80 -16.71
C LEU A 77 19.81 0.27 -15.75
N ARG A 78 20.96 -0.17 -16.28
CA ARG A 78 22.06 -0.71 -15.46
C ARG A 78 22.59 0.33 -14.48
N ASN A 79 22.78 1.57 -14.93
CA ASN A 79 23.28 2.66 -14.09
C ASN A 79 22.27 3.09 -13.02
N PHE A 80 20.98 3.03 -13.35
CA PHE A 80 19.92 3.33 -12.40
C PHE A 80 19.74 2.21 -11.37
N LEU A 81 19.74 0.95 -11.81
CA LEU A 81 19.66 -0.22 -10.93
C LEU A 81 20.84 -0.28 -9.96
N THR A 82 22.06 -0.03 -10.44
CA THR A 82 23.22 0.01 -9.54
C THR A 82 23.05 1.13 -8.52
N ARG A 83 22.68 2.36 -8.93
CA ARG A 83 22.45 3.46 -7.97
C ARG A 83 21.32 3.20 -6.97
N PHE A 84 20.23 2.57 -7.42
CA PHE A 84 19.07 2.24 -6.60
C PHE A 84 19.40 1.17 -5.57
N TYR A 85 20.02 0.05 -5.97
CA TYR A 85 20.26 -1.10 -5.10
C TYR A 85 21.55 -0.99 -4.27
N THR A 86 22.64 -0.38 -4.77
CA THR A 86 23.91 -0.30 -4.02
C THR A 86 23.91 0.80 -2.95
N GLY A 87 22.98 1.76 -3.03
CA GLY A 87 22.92 2.91 -2.13
C GLY A 87 21.70 2.96 -1.20
N PHE A 88 20.73 2.05 -1.34
CA PHE A 88 19.41 2.14 -0.68
C PHE A 88 19.47 2.34 0.83
N SER A 89 20.43 1.71 1.52
CA SER A 89 20.57 1.76 2.98
C SER A 89 21.27 3.00 3.53
N THR A 90 21.95 3.77 2.67
CA THR A 90 22.82 4.87 3.09
C THR A 90 22.49 6.19 2.40
N ARG A 91 21.72 6.18 1.31
CA ARG A 91 21.43 7.36 0.50
C ARG A 91 19.99 7.81 0.70
N ILE A 92 19.82 8.94 1.36
CA ILE A 92 18.54 9.64 1.46
C ILE A 92 18.63 10.85 0.51
N PRO A 93 17.60 11.11 -0.33
CA PRO A 93 17.63 12.27 -1.20
C PRO A 93 17.84 13.56 -0.39
N VAL A 94 18.74 14.43 -0.85
CA VAL A 94 19.15 15.68 -0.16
C VAL A 94 17.95 16.59 0.09
N GLU A 95 17.02 16.63 -0.87
CA GLU A 95 15.76 17.35 -0.80
C GLU A 95 14.64 16.50 -1.44
N GLN A 96 13.39 16.69 -1.00
CA GLN A 96 12.20 16.04 -1.60
C GLN A 96 12.12 16.25 -3.13
N TYR A 97 12.71 17.33 -3.64
CA TYR A 97 12.67 17.73 -5.04
C TYR A 97 13.95 17.41 -5.84
N ALA A 98 15.03 17.00 -5.16
CA ALA A 98 16.33 16.68 -5.76
C ALA A 98 16.67 15.19 -5.56
N ARG A 99 15.79 14.29 -6.01
CA ARG A 99 15.97 12.82 -5.87
C ARG A 99 17.18 12.23 -6.60
N ASP A 100 17.91 13.05 -7.35
CA ASP A 100 19.17 12.71 -8.00
C ASP A 100 20.40 13.09 -7.16
N GLN A 101 20.23 13.94 -6.14
CA GLN A 101 21.25 14.27 -5.17
C GLN A 101 20.98 13.50 -3.87
N PHE A 102 21.97 12.76 -3.38
CA PHE A 102 21.81 11.93 -2.19
C PHE A 102 22.77 12.38 -1.09
N GLN A 103 22.25 12.57 0.13
CA GLN A 103 23.07 12.65 1.32
C GLN A 103 23.33 11.24 1.83
N ILE A 104 24.58 10.99 2.23
CA ILE A 104 24.93 9.77 2.95
C ILE A 104 24.47 9.97 4.39
N GLN A 105 23.43 9.26 4.79
CA GLN A 105 22.92 9.25 6.16
C GLN A 105 23.35 7.97 6.89
N PRO A 106 23.40 7.99 8.24
CA PRO A 106 23.71 6.83 9.05
C PRO A 106 22.80 5.63 8.71
N LEU A 107 23.36 4.42 8.74
CA LEU A 107 22.64 3.16 8.47
C LEU A 107 21.33 3.00 9.28
N PHE A 108 21.28 3.61 10.47
CA PHE A 108 20.08 3.63 11.31
C PHE A 108 18.87 4.27 10.62
N TRP A 109 19.07 5.34 9.83
CA TRP A 109 18.00 5.99 9.09
C TRP A 109 17.49 5.12 7.94
N GLY A 110 18.41 4.50 7.19
CA GLY A 110 18.03 3.52 6.16
C GLY A 110 17.24 2.35 6.74
N PHE A 111 17.62 1.86 7.92
CA PHE A 111 16.88 0.83 8.65
C PHE A 111 15.48 1.30 9.06
N LEU A 112 15.35 2.50 9.66
CA LEU A 112 14.06 3.05 10.07
C LEU A 112 13.12 3.27 8.88
N VAL A 113 13.61 3.85 7.79
CA VAL A 113 12.85 4.07 6.56
C VAL A 113 12.35 2.75 5.99
N THR A 114 13.24 1.75 5.92
CA THR A 114 12.89 0.40 5.46
C THR A 114 11.85 -0.25 6.37
N PHE A 115 12.00 -0.14 7.69
CA PHE A 115 11.04 -0.68 8.66
C PHE A 115 9.66 -0.04 8.51
N VAL A 116 9.59 1.29 8.37
CA VAL A 116 8.32 2.00 8.16
C VAL A 116 7.65 1.51 6.88
N HIS A 117 8.36 1.47 5.75
CA HIS A 117 7.81 1.00 4.48
C HIS A 117 7.36 -0.46 4.51
N LEU A 118 8.14 -1.36 5.12
CA LEU A 118 7.75 -2.76 5.28
C LEU A 118 6.52 -2.89 6.19
N SER A 119 6.43 -2.07 7.24
CA SER A 119 5.31 -2.12 8.19
C SER A 119 4.00 -1.61 7.60
N GLN A 120 4.07 -0.55 6.79
CA GLN A 120 2.93 0.00 6.06
C GLN A 120 2.48 -0.94 4.94
N SER A 121 3.41 -1.46 4.12
CA SER A 121 3.09 -2.37 3.02
C SER A 121 2.54 -3.73 3.47
N SER A 122 2.83 -4.15 4.70
CA SER A 122 2.25 -5.35 5.30
C SER A 122 1.00 -5.08 6.13
N ASN A 123 0.56 -3.82 6.29
CA ASN A 123 -0.60 -3.43 7.11
C ASN A 123 -0.52 -3.93 8.57
N LEU A 124 0.69 -4.02 9.16
CA LEU A 124 0.90 -4.60 10.49
C LEU A 124 0.05 -3.93 11.58
N TRP A 125 -0.11 -2.61 11.52
CA TRP A 125 -0.70 -1.80 12.58
C TRP A 125 -2.22 -1.56 12.43
N ASN A 126 -2.80 -2.00 11.31
CA ASN A 126 -4.20 -1.76 10.98
C ASN A 126 -5.16 -2.84 11.54
N GLY A 127 -4.66 -3.84 12.27
CA GLY A 127 -5.48 -4.90 12.87
C GLY A 127 -5.94 -5.98 11.87
N VAL A 128 -5.46 -5.95 10.63
CA VAL A 128 -5.81 -6.91 9.57
C VAL A 128 -5.41 -8.34 9.96
N PHE A 129 -4.21 -8.52 10.49
CA PHE A 129 -3.68 -9.84 10.85
C PHE A 129 -4.46 -10.56 11.96
N PRO A 130 -4.83 -9.89 13.09
CA PRO A 130 -5.75 -10.45 14.06
C PRO A 130 -7.06 -10.96 13.46
N ILE A 131 -7.67 -10.20 12.54
CA ILE A 131 -8.96 -10.55 11.94
C ILE A 131 -8.85 -11.70 10.96
N LEU A 132 -7.81 -11.72 10.12
CA LEU A 132 -7.50 -12.89 9.28
C LEU A 132 -7.26 -14.15 10.13
N GLY A 133 -6.55 -13.99 11.25
CA GLY A 133 -6.32 -15.06 12.22
C GLY A 133 -7.62 -15.61 12.84
N ARG A 134 -8.64 -14.77 13.02
CA ARG A 134 -9.98 -15.17 13.50
C ARG A 134 -10.73 -15.97 12.43
N TRP A 135 -10.71 -15.52 11.18
CA TRP A 135 -11.38 -16.21 10.07
C TRP A 135 -10.79 -17.60 9.79
N ALA A 136 -9.51 -17.78 10.07
CA ALA A 136 -8.83 -19.08 9.90
C ALA A 136 -9.29 -20.19 10.87
N GLY A 137 -10.04 -19.87 11.95
CA GLY A 137 -10.54 -20.84 12.95
C GLY A 137 -9.44 -21.46 13.85
N GLY A 138 -9.67 -21.53 15.18
CA GLY A 138 -8.81 -22.32 16.09
C GLY A 138 -9.14 -23.81 15.95
N VAL A 139 -8.24 -24.80 15.96
CA VAL A 139 -7.28 -25.22 17.02
C VAL A 139 -6.09 -26.01 16.41
N SER A 140 -5.84 -25.96 15.10
CA SER A 140 -4.82 -26.83 14.48
C SER A 140 -3.39 -26.28 14.60
N THR A 141 -2.42 -27.15 14.88
CA THR A 141 -0.96 -26.95 14.77
C THR A 141 -0.51 -26.34 13.43
N LYS A 142 -1.35 -26.40 12.38
CA LYS A 142 -1.16 -25.75 11.08
C LYS A 142 -1.24 -24.21 11.12
N ARG A 143 -1.70 -23.60 12.22
CA ARG A 143 -1.82 -22.13 12.38
C ARG A 143 -0.47 -21.41 12.44
N HIS A 144 0.61 -22.10 12.82
CA HIS A 144 1.95 -21.51 12.86
C HIS A 144 2.66 -21.52 11.50
N THR A 145 2.29 -22.42 10.59
CA THR A 145 2.87 -22.51 9.24
C THR A 145 2.05 -21.77 8.19
N GLY A 146 0.76 -21.50 8.42
CA GLY A 146 -0.10 -20.74 7.49
C GLY A 146 0.37 -19.31 7.20
N TRP A 147 1.20 -18.73 8.07
CA TRP A 147 1.84 -17.42 7.86
C TRP A 147 2.97 -17.46 6.84
N ILE A 148 3.62 -18.62 6.68
CA ILE A 148 4.80 -18.75 5.81
C ILE A 148 4.44 -18.47 4.34
N PRO A 149 3.39 -19.09 3.74
CA PRO A 149 2.97 -18.74 2.38
C PRO A 149 2.54 -17.29 2.22
N LEU A 150 1.96 -16.67 3.26
CA LEU A 150 1.55 -15.27 3.24
C LEU A 150 2.77 -14.33 3.20
N VAL A 151 3.77 -14.61 4.03
CA VAL A 151 5.03 -13.84 4.05
C VAL A 151 5.81 -14.04 2.76
N ILE A 152 5.90 -15.28 2.25
CA ILE A 152 6.57 -15.58 0.97
C ILE A 152 5.84 -14.88 -0.18
N GLY A 153 4.51 -14.99 -0.25
CA GLY A 153 3.70 -14.34 -1.26
C GLY A 153 3.86 -12.82 -1.23
N TRP A 154 3.82 -12.22 -0.04
CA TRP A 154 4.09 -10.79 0.12
C TRP A 154 5.51 -10.41 -0.31
N ALA A 155 6.53 -11.17 0.09
CA ALA A 155 7.92 -10.90 -0.28
C ALA A 155 8.18 -11.01 -1.79
N LEU A 156 7.42 -11.86 -2.50
CA LEU A 156 7.50 -12.00 -3.96
C LEU A 156 6.70 -10.92 -4.71
N LEU A 157 5.55 -10.49 -4.16
CA LEU A 157 4.65 -9.55 -4.83
C LEU A 157 4.96 -8.08 -4.52
N ALA A 158 5.42 -7.76 -3.30
CA ALA A 158 5.73 -6.41 -2.88
C ALA A 158 6.77 -5.69 -3.76
N PRO A 159 7.78 -6.38 -4.34
CA PRO A 159 8.72 -5.75 -5.25
C PRO A 159 8.14 -5.39 -6.62
N LEU A 160 7.02 -5.97 -7.06
CA LEU A 160 6.51 -5.81 -8.43
C LEU A 160 6.18 -4.34 -8.79
N PRO A 161 5.43 -3.58 -7.96
CA PRO A 161 5.18 -2.16 -8.24
C PRO A 161 6.47 -1.34 -8.23
N THR A 162 7.40 -1.64 -7.32
CA THR A 162 8.72 -0.99 -7.26
C THR A 162 9.51 -1.23 -8.54
N LEU A 163 9.51 -2.48 -9.04
CA LEU A 163 10.19 -2.84 -10.28
C LEU A 163 9.57 -2.12 -11.49
N LEU A 164 8.24 -2.05 -11.55
CA LEU A 164 7.53 -1.29 -12.58
C LEU A 164 7.96 0.18 -12.57
N MET A 165 8.01 0.79 -11.39
CA MET A 165 8.43 2.18 -11.23
C MET A 165 9.89 2.38 -11.63
N VAL A 166 10.78 1.45 -11.29
CA VAL A 166 12.19 1.49 -11.73
C VAL A 166 12.29 1.48 -13.25
N PHE A 167 11.56 0.59 -13.94
CA PHE A 167 11.54 0.52 -15.40
C PHE A 167 10.90 1.77 -16.05
N ALA A 168 9.85 2.31 -15.45
CA ALA A 168 9.20 3.52 -15.93
C ALA A 168 10.09 4.77 -15.74
N VAL A 169 10.78 4.88 -14.61
CA VAL A 169 11.71 5.98 -14.34
C VAL A 169 12.92 5.90 -15.26
N SER A 170 13.55 4.73 -15.42
CA SER A 170 14.72 4.57 -16.29
C SER A 170 14.42 4.90 -17.76
N SER A 171 13.18 4.70 -18.20
CA SER A 171 12.74 4.98 -19.58
C SER A 171 12.29 6.43 -19.83
N SER A 172 12.04 7.22 -18.78
CA SER A 172 11.48 8.58 -18.91
C SER A 172 12.47 9.64 -19.44
N TYR A 173 13.79 9.39 -19.40
CA TYR A 173 14.90 10.21 -19.94
C TYR A 173 15.06 11.64 -19.38
N ASP A 174 13.98 12.37 -19.13
CA ASP A 174 14.04 13.75 -18.68
C ASP A 174 14.17 13.83 -17.14
N THR A 175 15.39 14.05 -16.68
CA THR A 175 15.70 14.22 -15.24
C THR A 175 14.99 15.43 -14.63
N THR A 176 14.74 16.49 -15.39
CA THR A 176 13.97 17.66 -14.91
C THR A 176 12.49 17.32 -14.78
N TYR A 177 11.91 16.58 -15.71
CA TYR A 177 10.54 16.07 -15.60
C TYR A 177 10.38 15.12 -14.41
N LEU A 178 11.32 14.20 -14.21
CA LEU A 178 11.34 13.30 -13.06
C LEU A 178 11.39 14.06 -11.73
N ARG A 179 12.25 15.08 -11.60
CA ARG A 179 12.35 15.90 -10.37
C ARG A 179 11.04 16.59 -10.03
N CYS A 180 10.30 17.10 -11.00
CA CYS A 180 9.01 17.76 -10.76
C CYS A 180 7.92 16.80 -10.30
N HIS A 181 7.94 15.54 -10.74
CA HIS A 181 6.84 14.58 -10.53
C HIS A 181 7.14 13.49 -9.50
N LEU A 182 8.40 13.27 -9.15
CA LEU A 182 8.81 12.41 -8.03
C LEU A 182 8.66 13.09 -6.67
N GLY A 183 8.31 14.38 -6.61
CA GLY A 183 8.11 15.10 -5.34
C GLY A 183 6.83 14.71 -4.58
N VAL A 184 5.92 13.92 -5.19
CA VAL A 184 4.62 13.54 -4.61
C VAL A 184 4.41 12.03 -4.74
N ASP A 185 4.77 11.28 -3.68
CA ASP A 185 4.86 9.81 -3.70
C ASP A 185 3.62 9.11 -4.25
N TRP A 186 2.42 9.49 -3.79
CA TRP A 186 1.17 8.85 -4.20
C TRP A 186 0.75 9.15 -5.66
N MET A 187 1.18 10.28 -6.23
CA MET A 187 0.82 10.71 -7.58
C MET A 187 1.75 10.08 -8.64
N THR A 188 2.97 9.71 -8.23
CA THR A 188 3.99 9.10 -9.06
C THR A 188 3.48 7.99 -10.00
N PRO A 189 2.74 6.96 -9.54
CA PRO A 189 2.21 5.91 -10.42
C PRO A 189 1.16 6.42 -11.43
N PHE A 190 0.44 7.48 -11.12
CA PHE A 190 -0.58 8.06 -12.00
C PHE A 190 0.00 9.02 -13.06
N VAL A 191 1.27 9.40 -12.92
CA VAL A 191 1.94 10.32 -13.85
C VAL A 191 3.01 9.63 -14.66
N ILE A 192 3.95 8.93 -14.01
CA ILE A 192 5.14 8.40 -14.68
C ILE A 192 4.76 7.22 -15.59
N VAL A 193 3.96 6.27 -15.11
CA VAL A 193 3.58 5.10 -15.90
C VAL A 193 2.75 5.52 -17.13
N PRO A 194 1.70 6.37 -17.01
CA PRO A 194 0.99 6.86 -18.19
C PRO A 194 1.83 7.71 -19.13
N HIS A 195 2.77 8.49 -18.61
CA HIS A 195 3.72 9.25 -19.44
C HIS A 195 4.54 8.30 -20.33
N VAL A 196 5.09 7.22 -19.77
CA VAL A 196 5.83 6.21 -20.55
C VAL A 196 4.94 5.53 -21.57
N LEU A 197 3.72 5.12 -21.18
CA LEU A 197 2.74 4.52 -22.10
C LEU A 197 2.41 5.44 -23.28
N SER A 198 2.25 6.74 -23.02
CA SER A 198 1.99 7.74 -24.04
C SER A 198 3.21 7.98 -24.93
N LYS A 199 4.40 8.10 -24.32
CA LYS A 199 5.67 8.37 -25.01
C LYS A 199 6.00 7.29 -26.03
N PHE A 200 5.80 6.03 -25.68
CA PHE A 200 6.06 4.89 -26.57
C PHE A 200 4.84 4.45 -27.37
N SER A 201 3.74 5.21 -27.32
CA SER A 201 2.47 4.86 -28.00
C SER A 201 2.06 3.40 -27.74
N SER A 202 2.19 2.97 -26.48
CA SER A 202 1.96 1.59 -26.05
C SER A 202 0.53 1.13 -26.36
N HIS A 203 0.36 -0.18 -26.54
CA HIS A 203 -0.95 -0.76 -26.85
C HIS A 203 -1.96 -0.43 -25.75
N ARG A 204 -3.19 -0.05 -26.12
CA ARG A 204 -4.25 0.37 -25.18
C ARG A 204 -4.56 -0.70 -24.13
N CYS A 205 -4.45 -1.98 -24.50
CA CYS A 205 -4.63 -3.10 -23.57
C CYS A 205 -3.65 -3.07 -22.39
N LEU A 206 -2.42 -2.60 -22.59
CA LEU A 206 -1.42 -2.49 -21.52
C LEU A 206 -1.82 -1.41 -20.51
N ALA A 207 -2.31 -0.26 -21.01
CA ALA A 207 -2.84 0.81 -20.15
C ALA A 207 -4.07 0.33 -19.36
N VAL A 208 -5.00 -0.36 -20.02
CA VAL A 208 -6.17 -0.95 -19.36
C VAL A 208 -5.75 -1.97 -18.30
N ALA A 209 -4.78 -2.84 -18.60
CA ALA A 209 -4.27 -3.81 -17.65
C ALA A 209 -3.66 -3.15 -16.42
N TYR A 210 -2.85 -2.10 -16.61
CA TYR A 210 -2.25 -1.32 -15.53
C TYR A 210 -3.31 -0.67 -14.62
N PHE A 211 -4.21 0.13 -15.20
CA PHE A 211 -5.24 0.81 -14.41
C PHE A 211 -6.23 -0.17 -13.77
N SER A 212 -6.52 -1.30 -14.42
CA SER A 212 -7.37 -2.36 -13.83
C SER A 212 -6.67 -3.05 -12.66
N ALA A 213 -5.38 -3.39 -12.78
CA ALA A 213 -4.61 -3.96 -11.68
C ALA A 213 -4.54 -3.01 -10.47
N LEU A 214 -4.35 -1.72 -10.73
CA LEU A 214 -4.33 -0.68 -9.70
C LEU A 214 -5.71 -0.51 -9.05
N ALA A 215 -6.78 -0.42 -9.84
CA ALA A 215 -8.14 -0.29 -9.32
C ALA A 215 -8.56 -1.52 -8.48
N LEU A 216 -8.24 -2.73 -8.94
CA LEU A 216 -8.54 -3.96 -8.20
C LEU A 216 -7.74 -4.07 -6.91
N SER A 217 -6.45 -3.71 -6.92
CA SER A 217 -5.62 -3.77 -5.70
C SER A 217 -6.12 -2.79 -4.64
N LEU A 218 -6.49 -1.57 -5.02
CA LEU A 218 -7.10 -0.59 -4.12
C LEU A 218 -8.46 -1.06 -3.62
N LEU A 219 -9.34 -1.57 -4.49
CA LEU A 219 -10.67 -2.06 -4.12
C LEU A 219 -10.60 -3.18 -3.09
N LEU A 220 -9.74 -4.18 -3.31
CA LEU A 220 -9.55 -5.30 -2.40
C LEU A 220 -8.97 -4.84 -1.05
N THR A 221 -7.98 -3.94 -1.08
CA THR A 221 -7.37 -3.40 0.15
C THR A 221 -8.36 -2.60 0.98
N GLN A 222 -9.13 -1.71 0.36
CA GLN A 222 -10.13 -0.90 1.05
C GLN A 222 -11.25 -1.76 1.65
N SER A 223 -11.71 -2.77 0.91
CA SER A 223 -12.72 -3.72 1.40
C SER A 223 -12.21 -4.50 2.62
N LEU A 224 -10.94 -4.95 2.61
CA LEU A 224 -10.32 -5.63 3.75
C LEU A 224 -10.20 -4.72 4.98
N LEU A 225 -9.80 -3.46 4.79
CA LEU A 225 -9.70 -2.49 5.88
C LEU A 225 -11.08 -2.21 6.51
N ILE A 226 -12.13 -2.09 5.71
CA ILE A 226 -13.49 -1.89 6.23
C ILE A 226 -13.96 -3.10 7.02
N LEU A 227 -13.78 -4.32 6.50
CA LEU A 227 -14.07 -5.55 7.26
C LEU A 227 -13.28 -5.60 8.57
N THR A 228 -12.05 -5.12 8.56
CA THR A 228 -11.19 -5.04 9.74
C THR A 228 -11.75 -4.05 10.77
N THR A 229 -12.12 -2.85 10.34
CA THR A 229 -12.72 -1.83 11.22
C THR A 229 -14.04 -2.30 11.82
N VAL A 230 -14.93 -2.90 11.02
CA VAL A 230 -16.21 -3.43 11.50
C VAL A 230 -15.99 -4.58 12.48
N GLY A 231 -15.06 -5.49 12.19
CA GLY A 231 -14.70 -6.57 13.10
C GLY A 231 -14.23 -6.06 14.46
N ASN A 232 -13.34 -5.06 14.47
CA ASN A 232 -12.86 -4.43 15.71
C ASN A 232 -13.98 -3.72 16.49
N ILE A 233 -14.90 -3.04 15.81
CA ILE A 233 -16.07 -2.41 16.44
C ILE A 233 -16.97 -3.47 17.08
N LEU A 234 -17.26 -4.56 16.36
CA LEU A 234 -18.08 -5.63 16.89
C LEU A 234 -17.46 -6.24 18.14
N ASP A 235 -16.14 -6.44 18.19
CA ASP A 235 -15.47 -7.00 19.36
C ASP A 235 -15.59 -6.14 20.62
N VAL A 236 -15.82 -4.82 20.49
CA VAL A 236 -16.11 -3.92 21.62
C VAL A 236 -17.57 -4.03 22.09
N PHE A 237 -18.51 -4.24 21.17
CA PHE A 237 -19.96 -4.17 21.43
C PHE A 237 -20.68 -5.52 21.55
N VAL A 238 -19.96 -6.63 21.38
CA VAL A 238 -20.50 -7.99 21.32
C VAL A 238 -19.90 -8.83 22.43
N SER A 239 -20.72 -9.22 23.41
CA SER A 239 -20.32 -10.17 24.46
C SER A 239 -20.35 -11.61 23.95
N SER A 240 -19.63 -12.52 24.62
CA SER A 240 -19.58 -13.95 24.30
C SER A 240 -20.96 -14.66 24.36
N SER A 241 -21.94 -14.06 25.03
CA SER A 241 -23.30 -14.57 25.19
C SER A 241 -24.28 -14.14 24.08
N THR A 242 -23.85 -13.30 23.14
CA THR A 242 -24.74 -12.83 22.06
C THR A 242 -25.00 -13.90 21.02
N SER A 243 -26.25 -14.00 20.57
CA SER A 243 -26.63 -14.93 19.51
C SER A 243 -25.96 -14.57 18.18
N GLN A 244 -25.60 -15.58 17.40
CA GLN A 244 -24.94 -15.39 16.10
C GLN A 244 -25.77 -14.53 15.14
N GLN A 245 -27.11 -14.59 15.24
CA GLN A 245 -28.01 -13.76 14.45
C GLN A 245 -27.92 -12.27 14.84
N SER A 246 -27.77 -11.97 16.14
CA SER A 246 -27.54 -10.60 16.62
C SER A 246 -26.20 -10.04 16.14
N VAL A 247 -25.14 -10.87 16.12
CA VAL A 247 -23.83 -10.46 15.60
C VAL A 247 -23.90 -10.08 14.12
N ARG A 248 -24.54 -10.91 13.28
CA ARG A 248 -24.71 -10.60 11.85
C ARG A 248 -25.55 -9.35 11.61
N MET A 249 -26.60 -9.14 12.41
CA MET A 249 -27.43 -7.94 12.31
C MET A 249 -26.61 -6.69 12.66
N LYS A 250 -25.84 -6.73 13.75
CA LYS A 250 -24.94 -5.63 14.15
C LYS A 250 -23.87 -5.37 13.08
N HIS A 251 -23.29 -6.42 12.48
CA HIS A 251 -22.33 -6.28 11.37
C HIS A 251 -22.94 -5.48 10.21
N ARG A 252 -24.12 -5.88 9.73
CA ARG A 252 -24.81 -5.22 8.62
C ARG A 252 -25.14 -3.77 8.94
N ILE A 253 -25.59 -3.47 10.16
CA ILE A 253 -25.85 -2.10 10.61
C ILE A 253 -24.55 -1.27 10.61
N SER A 254 -23.46 -1.80 11.17
CA SER A 254 -22.17 -1.11 11.18
C SER A 254 -21.67 -0.79 9.76
N VAL A 255 -21.77 -1.73 8.82
CA VAL A 255 -21.42 -1.52 7.41
C VAL A 255 -22.33 -0.45 6.77
N LEU A 256 -23.65 -0.53 7.01
CA LEU A 256 -24.63 0.44 6.50
C LEU A 256 -24.41 1.86 7.03
N VAL A 257 -23.80 2.02 8.20
CA VAL A 257 -23.48 3.35 8.76
C VAL A 257 -22.11 3.84 8.29
N LEU A 258 -21.10 2.97 8.33
CA LEU A 258 -19.71 3.34 8.02
C LEU A 258 -19.50 3.69 6.55
N ILE A 259 -20.11 2.95 5.62
CA ILE A 259 -19.89 3.19 4.19
C ILE A 259 -20.44 4.55 3.74
N PRO A 260 -21.68 4.94 4.06
CA PRO A 260 -22.15 6.30 3.78
C PRO A 260 -21.31 7.37 4.47
N LEU A 261 -20.89 7.13 5.72
CA LEU A 261 -20.02 8.06 6.45
C LEU A 261 -18.70 8.30 5.71
N PHE A 262 -18.00 7.23 5.31
CA PHE A 262 -16.75 7.36 4.57
C PHE A 262 -16.93 7.92 3.16
N CYS A 263 -18.05 7.61 2.49
CA CYS A 263 -18.40 8.22 1.21
C CYS A 263 -18.56 9.74 1.34
N LEU A 264 -19.26 10.20 2.38
CA LEU A 264 -19.43 11.62 2.68
C LEU A 264 -18.11 12.30 3.07
N LEU A 265 -17.28 11.66 3.90
CA LEU A 265 -15.95 12.15 4.27
C LEU A 265 -15.00 12.23 3.06
N GLY A 266 -15.27 11.45 2.00
CA GLY A 266 -14.52 11.51 0.75
C GLY A 266 -14.89 12.67 -0.17
N LEU A 267 -16.03 13.33 0.03
CA LEU A 267 -16.50 14.41 -0.86
C LEU A 267 -15.51 15.59 -0.98
N PRO A 268 -14.88 16.10 0.10
CA PRO A 268 -13.88 17.17 -0.01
C PRO A 268 -12.69 16.81 -0.92
N LEU A 269 -12.38 15.52 -1.05
CA LEU A 269 -11.29 15.02 -1.90
C LEU A 269 -11.63 15.06 -3.39
N LEU A 270 -12.92 15.16 -3.75
CA LEU A 270 -13.38 15.18 -5.15
C LEU A 270 -13.38 16.60 -5.76
N GLN A 271 -13.13 17.63 -4.94
CA GLN A 271 -13.06 19.02 -5.39
C GLN A 271 -11.80 19.27 -6.20
N ARG A 272 -11.74 20.38 -6.95
CA ARG A 272 -10.51 20.81 -7.66
C ARG A 272 -9.33 21.02 -6.70
N THR A 273 -9.61 21.36 -5.43
CA THR A 273 -8.62 21.47 -4.35
C THR A 273 -8.40 20.16 -3.59
N GLY A 274 -9.03 19.06 -4.00
CA GLY A 274 -8.93 17.74 -3.36
C GLY A 274 -7.50 17.25 -3.22
N PHE A 275 -6.62 17.62 -4.15
CA PHE A 275 -5.17 17.38 -4.05
C PHE A 275 -4.58 17.86 -2.71
N TYR A 276 -4.93 19.06 -2.25
CA TYR A 276 -4.43 19.61 -1.00
C TYR A 276 -5.00 18.86 0.21
N TRP A 277 -6.26 18.44 0.14
CA TRP A 277 -6.89 17.63 1.17
C TRP A 277 -6.22 16.25 1.30
N ILE A 278 -5.96 15.57 0.17
CA ILE A 278 -5.24 14.30 0.15
C ILE A 278 -3.87 14.47 0.79
N ARG A 279 -3.10 15.48 0.37
CA ARG A 279 -1.76 15.75 0.92
C ARG A 279 -1.79 16.07 2.41
N LEU A 280 -2.79 16.81 2.87
CA LEU A 280 -2.97 17.14 4.27
C LEU A 280 -3.25 15.88 5.09
N VAL A 281 -4.22 15.07 4.65
CA VAL A 281 -4.62 13.83 5.31
C VAL A 281 -3.45 12.85 5.36
N ASP A 282 -2.74 12.66 4.26
CA ASP A 282 -1.56 11.79 4.15
C ASP A 282 -0.48 12.18 5.18
N ALA A 283 -0.13 13.47 5.24
CA ALA A 283 0.88 13.97 6.17
C ALA A 283 0.49 13.81 7.65
N TYR A 284 -0.81 13.89 8.00
CA TYR A 284 -1.27 13.69 9.37
C TYR A 284 -1.43 12.20 9.71
N LEU A 285 -1.93 11.38 8.79
CA LEU A 285 -2.12 9.95 9.00
C LEU A 285 -0.78 9.23 9.22
N ASP A 286 0.26 9.56 8.45
CA ASP A 286 1.59 8.97 8.66
C ASP A 286 2.13 9.25 10.07
N ARG A 287 1.96 10.48 10.56
CA ARG A 287 2.39 10.87 11.92
C ARG A 287 1.58 10.18 13.00
N LEU A 288 0.27 10.06 12.80
CA LEU A 288 -0.63 9.36 13.73
C LEU A 288 -0.33 7.86 13.78
N LEU A 289 0.00 7.25 12.64
CA LEU A 289 0.33 5.83 12.56
C LEU A 289 1.58 5.48 13.36
N VAL A 290 2.60 6.35 13.38
CA VAL A 290 3.78 6.17 14.24
C VAL A 290 3.40 6.16 15.72
N ILE A 291 2.50 7.04 16.15
CA ILE A 291 2.03 7.11 17.54
C ILE A 291 1.20 5.87 17.89
N THR A 292 0.28 5.45 17.02
CA THR A 292 -0.55 4.26 17.28
C THR A 292 0.29 2.98 17.26
N ALA A 293 1.25 2.84 16.33
CA ALA A 293 2.16 1.71 16.26
C ALA A 293 3.03 1.59 17.52
N THR A 294 3.59 2.70 17.99
CA THR A 294 4.41 2.69 19.22
C THR A 294 3.59 2.35 20.46
N LEU A 295 2.38 2.90 20.60
CA LEU A 295 1.45 2.54 21.68
C LEU A 295 1.04 1.07 21.63
N GLN A 296 0.74 0.53 20.45
CA GLN A 296 0.41 -0.89 20.27
C GLN A 296 1.61 -1.79 20.59
N ALA A 297 2.82 -1.43 20.16
CA ALA A 297 4.04 -2.18 20.45
C ALA A 297 4.35 -2.20 21.94
N VAL A 298 4.32 -1.04 22.61
CA VAL A 298 4.53 -0.93 24.06
C VAL A 298 3.44 -1.69 24.82
N GLY A 299 2.17 -1.52 24.43
CA GLY A 299 1.05 -2.24 25.02
C GLY A 299 1.21 -3.76 24.91
N TYR A 300 1.60 -4.26 23.73
CA TYR A 300 1.87 -5.68 23.51
C TYR A 300 3.03 -6.16 24.38
N ILE A 301 4.16 -5.45 24.41
CA ILE A 301 5.33 -5.82 25.21
C ILE A 301 4.98 -5.84 26.70
N VAL A 302 4.30 -4.81 27.22
CA VAL A 302 3.95 -4.71 28.64
C VAL A 302 2.96 -5.81 29.05
N VAL A 303 1.91 -6.05 28.26
CA VAL A 303 0.90 -7.08 28.54
C VAL A 303 1.47 -8.49 28.37
N TYR A 304 2.31 -8.71 27.35
CA TYR A 304 2.93 -10.02 27.11
C TYR A 304 4.05 -10.33 28.12
N ALA A 305 4.88 -9.34 28.46
CA ALA A 305 5.88 -9.47 29.52
C ALA A 305 5.23 -9.77 30.87
N ARG A 306 4.07 -9.15 31.16
CA ARG A 306 3.32 -9.40 32.40
C ARG A 306 2.59 -10.75 32.41
N SER A 307 2.21 -11.30 31.26
CA SER A 307 1.41 -12.55 31.20
C SER A 307 2.21 -13.83 30.97
N GLN A 308 3.38 -13.82 30.32
CA GLN A 308 4.03 -15.09 29.89
C GLN A 308 5.57 -15.13 29.85
N MET A 309 6.32 -14.25 30.53
CA MET A 309 7.80 -14.37 30.53
C MET A 309 8.36 -15.70 31.06
N PHE A 310 7.56 -16.56 31.71
CA PHE A 310 8.06 -17.81 32.32
C PHE A 310 7.59 -19.14 31.71
N HIS A 311 6.72 -19.20 30.69
CA HIS A 311 6.16 -20.50 30.25
C HIS A 311 6.31 -20.88 28.78
N ASN A 312 6.60 -19.97 27.84
CA ASN A 312 6.61 -20.33 26.42
C ASN A 312 7.81 -19.78 25.62
N ARG A 313 9.00 -20.37 25.87
CA ARG A 313 10.25 -20.13 25.11
C ARG A 313 10.08 -20.23 23.58
N ARG A 314 9.07 -20.97 23.10
CA ARG A 314 8.85 -21.25 21.66
C ARG A 314 8.25 -20.08 20.88
N GLN A 315 7.40 -19.26 21.51
CA GLN A 315 6.81 -18.07 20.86
C GLN A 315 7.79 -16.91 20.80
N ILE A 316 8.61 -16.72 21.85
CA ILE A 316 9.74 -15.79 21.82
C ILE A 316 10.71 -16.18 20.71
N ARG A 317 11.01 -17.48 20.53
CA ARG A 317 11.84 -17.97 19.42
C ARG A 317 11.27 -17.64 18.04
N MET A 318 9.95 -17.68 17.86
CA MET A 318 9.30 -17.31 16.58
C MET A 318 9.26 -15.80 16.35
N LEU A 319 9.10 -14.99 17.41
CA LEU A 319 9.22 -13.54 17.30
C LEU A 319 10.67 -13.16 16.96
N LEU A 320 11.65 -13.78 17.63
CA LEU A 320 13.08 -13.64 17.36
C LEU A 320 13.43 -14.11 15.96
N LEU A 321 12.92 -15.26 15.51
CA LEU A 321 13.08 -15.73 14.13
C LEU A 321 12.40 -14.80 13.13
N GLY A 322 11.23 -14.23 13.43
CA GLY A 322 10.53 -13.27 12.58
C GLY A 322 11.27 -11.94 12.46
N THR A 323 11.83 -11.44 13.57
CA THR A 323 12.73 -10.28 13.55
C THR A 323 14.07 -10.61 12.89
N VAL A 324 14.64 -11.80 13.09
CA VAL A 324 15.89 -12.22 12.45
C VAL A 324 15.67 -12.46 10.95
N TYR A 325 14.51 -12.98 10.53
CA TYR A 325 14.12 -13.08 9.12
C TYR A 325 13.79 -11.72 8.52
N GLY A 326 13.17 -10.81 9.27
CA GLY A 326 12.95 -9.43 8.86
C GLY A 326 14.27 -8.66 8.72
N ILE A 327 15.22 -8.90 9.63
CA ILE A 327 16.58 -8.35 9.55
C ILE A 327 17.34 -9.03 8.39
N LEU A 328 17.22 -10.35 8.20
CA LEU A 328 17.86 -11.08 7.10
C LEU A 328 17.24 -10.76 5.73
N SER A 329 15.96 -10.42 5.64
CA SER A 329 15.36 -9.96 4.39
C SER A 329 15.81 -8.54 4.07
N VAL A 330 15.92 -7.67 5.07
CA VAL A 330 16.52 -6.34 4.94
C VAL A 330 18.00 -6.41 4.58
N VAL A 331 18.78 -7.30 5.21
CA VAL A 331 20.21 -7.52 4.92
C VAL A 331 20.42 -8.27 3.61
N GLY A 332 19.52 -9.18 3.24
CA GLY A 332 19.53 -9.92 1.98
C GLY A 332 19.26 -9.02 0.77
N PHE A 333 18.43 -7.99 0.92
CA PHE A 333 18.27 -6.92 -0.07
C PHE A 333 19.49 -5.99 -0.17
N VAL A 334 20.30 -5.88 0.90
CA VAL A 334 21.52 -5.07 0.95
C VAL A 334 22.74 -5.81 0.37
N SER A 335 22.66 -7.11 0.10
CA SER A 335 23.80 -7.89 -0.41
C SER A 335 23.58 -8.48 -1.80
N PRO A 336 23.58 -7.66 -2.88
CA PRO A 336 24.17 -8.10 -4.13
C PRO A 336 25.68 -7.88 -4.01
N LYS A 337 26.33 -8.71 -3.20
CA LYS A 337 27.78 -8.99 -3.26
C LYS A 337 28.71 -7.84 -2.82
N PHE A 338 29.23 -8.03 -1.60
CA PHE A 338 30.66 -7.98 -1.22
C PHE A 338 31.57 -8.84 -2.17
N VAL A 339 31.22 -8.97 -3.46
CA VAL A 339 31.81 -9.84 -4.48
C VAL A 339 31.75 -9.13 -5.85
N THR A 340 32.14 -7.86 -5.86
CA THR A 340 33.24 -7.42 -6.71
C THR A 340 34.33 -6.95 -5.76
N GLY A 341 35.07 -7.90 -5.20
CA GLY A 341 36.39 -7.58 -4.67
C GLY A 341 37.26 -7.02 -5.79
N ALA A 342 38.22 -6.19 -5.40
CA ALA A 342 39.48 -6.02 -6.09
C ALA A 342 39.40 -5.82 -7.63
N CYS A 343 39.16 -4.57 -8.03
CA CYS A 343 39.92 -3.95 -9.12
C CYS A 343 40.41 -2.61 -8.53
N LEU A 344 41.67 -2.56 -8.05
CA LEU A 344 42.79 -1.85 -8.70
C LEU A 344 42.49 -0.33 -8.74
N GLU A 345 43.08 0.54 -7.91
CA GLU A 345 44.53 0.88 -7.95
C GLU A 345 45.10 0.65 -9.35
N ASP A 346 44.59 1.43 -10.32
CA ASP A 346 45.34 2.48 -11.02
C ASP A 346 44.38 3.42 -11.77
#